data_AF-A0A7V4KTC4-F1
#
_entry.id   AF-A0A7V4KTC4-F1
#
_cell.length_a   1.000
_cell.length_b   1.000
_cell.length_c   1.000
_cell.angle_alpha   90.00
_cell.angle_beta   90.00
_cell.angle_gamma   90.00
#
_symmetry.space_group_name_H-M   'P 1'
#
loop_
_entity.id
_entity.type
_entity.pdbx_description
1 polymer ?
#
loop_
_entity_poly.entity_id
_entity_poly.type
_entity_poly.pdbx_seq_one_letter_code
_entity_poly.pdbx_strand_id
1 'polypeptide(L)'
;MEEFEKTKRKPKKLTITKKLFLYLSLLIFITETIFILSFRNFLFTTLKNLEFEETVLKKNIQEFYNFSFKFLFFTLFLCFLIIFLILRSFEKSQREKLNLLAEKLEQKNKEIEKIKEEEIVLRIREKAKSEEVEKKLAELEKSRIALLNILEDVEEARKKAEEEKNKTLAIVENFVDGLLIFDKNKKLILINPQAEIFLKFKREKVIEKSIQDLKKFPEFQKIFDLVGPEIQSCFREEINMGENLILELTSVPIILEKEKIGSLIILHDITREKYIDQLKTEFVSLAAHQLRTPLSGIKWSLKMILDEDLGPVPPEQKDFLKKTLIANERLIRLVNDLLDVTRIEEGRFLYKLEEKDIVKIVEEVFNSYLDLAKEKNITFELEKLKESFPLISVDEEKIKLAIQNLIENALIYTMPNGKVKVTLDLQNGNFFF
;
A
#
# COMPACT_ATOMS: atom_id res chain seq x y z
N MET A 1 40.22 -39.51 -39.81
CA MET A 1 40.81 -40.34 -38.74
C MET A 1 40.07 -41.67 -38.74
N GLU A 2 40.18 -42.51 -39.77
CA GLU A 2 41.41 -43.07 -40.34
C GLU A 2 42.37 -43.53 -39.25
N GLU A 3 42.17 -44.76 -38.76
CA GLU A 3 43.22 -45.74 -38.45
C GLU A 3 42.62 -46.85 -37.58
N PHE A 4 41.93 -47.82 -38.19
CA PHE A 4 41.82 -49.15 -37.58
C PHE A 4 41.67 -50.22 -38.67
N GLU A 5 42.55 -50.15 -39.68
CA GLU A 5 42.71 -51.19 -40.69
C GLU A 5 44.19 -51.59 -40.79
N LYS A 6 44.71 -52.28 -39.78
CA LYS A 6 46.02 -52.94 -39.86
C LYS A 6 46.11 -54.03 -38.80
N THR A 7 45.77 -55.26 -39.18
CA THR A 7 46.35 -56.50 -38.59
C THR A 7 45.87 -57.77 -39.34
N LYS A 8 45.94 -57.79 -40.68
CA LYS A 8 46.01 -59.06 -41.43
C LYS A 8 47.47 -59.54 -41.50
N ARG A 9 48.01 -60.08 -40.40
CA ARG A 9 49.22 -60.93 -40.45
C ARG A 9 48.80 -62.38 -40.70
N LYS A 10 48.80 -62.79 -41.97
CA LYS A 10 48.74 -64.20 -42.40
C LYS A 10 49.86 -64.99 -41.71
N PRO A 11 49.58 -66.11 -40.99
CA PRO A 11 50.65 -66.94 -40.46
C PRO A 11 51.27 -67.78 -41.59
N LYS A 12 52.49 -67.41 -41.98
CA LYS A 12 53.47 -68.17 -42.81
C LYS A 12 53.94 -69.50 -42.17
N LYS A 13 53.12 -70.16 -41.35
CA LYS A 13 53.53 -71.35 -40.56
C LYS A 13 53.03 -72.70 -41.09
N LEU A 14 52.23 -72.73 -42.16
CA LEU A 14 51.83 -73.99 -42.82
C LEU A 14 52.92 -74.57 -43.75
N THR A 15 54.01 -73.84 -43.94
CA THR A 15 55.14 -74.22 -44.82
C THR A 15 56.11 -75.20 -44.15
N ILE A 16 56.17 -75.24 -42.81
CA ILE A 16 57.14 -76.09 -42.09
C ILE A 16 56.69 -77.56 -42.08
N THR A 17 55.40 -77.83 -41.87
CA THR A 17 54.84 -79.20 -41.92
C THR A 17 54.89 -79.79 -43.32
N LYS A 18 54.59 -79.01 -44.37
CA LYS A 18 54.77 -79.43 -45.76
C LYS A 18 56.24 -79.70 -46.11
N LYS A 19 57.18 -78.86 -45.64
CA LYS A 19 58.62 -79.09 -45.82
C LYS A 19 59.09 -80.36 -45.11
N LEU A 20 58.65 -80.59 -43.87
CA LEU A 20 59.04 -81.76 -43.09
C LEU A 20 58.52 -83.07 -43.73
N PHE A 21 57.30 -83.06 -44.26
CA PHE A 21 56.76 -84.18 -45.02
C PHE A 21 57.57 -84.45 -46.30
N LEU A 22 57.96 -83.38 -47.02
CA LEU A 22 58.80 -83.48 -48.22
C LEU A 22 60.19 -84.06 -47.91
N TYR A 23 60.83 -83.64 -46.82
CA TYR A 23 62.11 -84.19 -46.39
C TYR A 23 62.01 -85.66 -45.99
N LEU A 24 60.91 -86.06 -45.33
CA LEU A 24 60.69 -87.44 -44.94
C LEU A 24 60.44 -88.35 -46.16
N SER A 25 59.66 -87.89 -47.14
CA SER A 25 59.47 -88.62 -48.40
C SER A 25 60.77 -88.74 -49.21
N LEU A 26 61.62 -87.69 -49.18
CA LEU A 26 62.91 -87.71 -49.85
C LEU A 26 63.87 -88.70 -49.18
N LEU A 27 63.87 -88.77 -47.83
CA LEU A 27 64.71 -89.69 -47.07
C LEU A 27 64.35 -91.15 -47.37
N ILE A 28 63.06 -91.47 -47.43
CA ILE A 28 62.55 -92.81 -47.77
C ILE A 28 62.98 -93.21 -49.18
N PHE A 29 62.83 -92.30 -50.16
CA PHE A 29 63.23 -92.54 -51.55
C PHE A 29 64.75 -92.76 -51.70
N ILE A 30 65.56 -92.00 -50.96
CA ILE A 30 67.03 -92.17 -50.93
C ILE A 30 67.41 -93.52 -50.32
N THR A 31 66.72 -93.97 -49.26
CA THR A 31 67.01 -95.28 -48.66
C THR A 31 66.62 -96.46 -49.55
N GLU A 32 65.50 -96.38 -50.29
CA GLU A 32 65.11 -97.41 -51.26
C GLU A 32 66.09 -97.49 -52.44
N THR A 33 66.55 -96.34 -52.94
CA THR A 33 67.51 -96.30 -54.06
C THR A 33 68.89 -96.81 -53.66
N ILE A 34 69.38 -96.51 -52.45
CA ILE A 34 70.63 -97.09 -51.92
C ILE A 34 70.51 -98.61 -51.76
N PHE A 35 69.36 -99.09 -51.30
CA PHE A 35 69.09 -100.53 -51.16
C PHE A 35 69.11 -101.25 -52.52
N ILE A 36 68.46 -100.69 -53.54
CA ILE A 36 68.45 -101.24 -54.91
C ILE A 36 69.86 -101.23 -55.53
N LEU A 37 70.65 -100.17 -55.33
CA LEU A 37 72.04 -100.13 -55.82
C LEU A 37 72.95 -101.14 -55.11
N SER A 38 72.79 -101.31 -53.80
CA SER A 38 73.54 -102.29 -53.02
C SER A 38 73.20 -103.72 -53.45
N PHE A 39 71.91 -103.99 -53.70
CA PHE A 39 71.42 -105.27 -54.24
C PHE A 39 72.00 -105.57 -55.63
N ARG A 40 72.03 -104.57 -56.52
CA ARG A 40 72.64 -104.71 -57.86
C ARG A 40 74.12 -105.04 -57.78
N ASN A 41 74.88 -104.34 -56.94
CA ASN A 41 76.31 -104.61 -56.77
C ASN A 41 76.57 -105.99 -56.14
N PHE A 42 75.75 -106.40 -55.16
CA PHE A 42 75.86 -107.73 -54.56
C PHE A 42 75.65 -108.85 -55.59
N LEU A 43 74.58 -108.77 -56.40
CA LEU A 43 74.34 -109.72 -57.50
C LEU A 43 75.50 -109.73 -58.51
N PHE A 44 76.02 -108.56 -58.88
CA PHE A 44 77.10 -108.45 -59.86
C PHE A 44 78.44 -109.00 -59.35
N THR A 45 78.69 -108.91 -58.04
CA THR A 45 79.93 -109.44 -57.43
C THR A 45 79.87 -110.96 -57.26
N THR A 46 78.67 -111.51 -57.02
CA THR A 46 78.47 -112.95 -56.82
C THR A 46 78.46 -113.71 -58.16
N LEU A 47 78.07 -113.07 -59.27
CA LEU A 47 77.96 -113.69 -60.58
C LEU A 47 79.26 -113.70 -61.42
N LYS A 48 80.32 -112.97 -61.02
CA LYS A 48 81.51 -112.78 -61.87
C LYS A 48 82.68 -113.72 -61.57
N ASN A 49 82.68 -114.47 -60.46
CA ASN A 49 83.78 -115.36 -60.07
C ASN A 49 83.28 -116.78 -59.69
N LEU A 50 83.39 -117.71 -60.66
CA LEU A 50 83.58 -119.17 -60.54
C LEU A 50 82.46 -120.13 -60.07
N GLU A 51 82.36 -121.20 -60.87
CA GLU A 51 82.14 -122.65 -60.66
C GLU A 51 81.41 -123.17 -59.39
N PHE A 52 80.49 -124.12 -59.64
CA PHE A 52 79.49 -124.67 -58.71
C PHE A 52 80.06 -125.40 -57.48
N GLU A 53 79.78 -124.87 -56.28
CA GLU A 53 79.48 -125.64 -55.05
C GLU A 53 78.30 -124.99 -54.28
N GLU A 54 77.22 -125.74 -54.08
CA GLU A 54 75.90 -125.27 -53.61
C GLU A 54 75.85 -124.77 -52.15
N THR A 55 76.90 -125.02 -51.36
CA THR A 55 76.95 -124.79 -49.91
C THR A 55 77.38 -123.37 -49.49
N VAL A 56 78.19 -122.68 -50.31
CA VAL A 56 78.67 -121.31 -49.99
C VAL A 56 77.60 -120.25 -50.30
N LEU A 57 76.79 -120.46 -51.34
CA LEU A 57 75.74 -119.53 -51.77
C LEU A 57 74.62 -119.39 -50.70
N LYS A 58 74.21 -120.50 -50.08
CA LYS A 58 73.16 -120.50 -49.04
C LYS A 58 73.58 -119.73 -47.78
N LYS A 59 74.85 -119.83 -47.35
CA LYS A 59 75.32 -119.16 -46.12
C LYS A 59 75.38 -117.63 -46.28
N ASN A 60 75.86 -117.14 -47.43
CA ASN A 60 75.97 -115.70 -47.70
C ASN A 60 74.59 -115.04 -47.94
N ILE A 61 73.63 -115.76 -48.54
CA ILE A 61 72.24 -115.27 -48.67
C ILE A 61 71.57 -115.16 -47.30
N GLN A 62 71.79 -116.13 -46.40
CA GLN A 62 71.18 -116.13 -45.06
C GLN A 62 71.70 -114.98 -44.18
N GLU A 63 73.01 -114.69 -44.20
CA GLU A 63 73.58 -113.55 -43.47
C GLU A 63 73.07 -112.20 -44.00
N PHE A 64 72.89 -112.07 -45.33
CA PHE A 64 72.34 -110.87 -45.95
C PHE A 64 70.87 -110.62 -45.55
N TYR A 65 70.03 -111.66 -45.54
CA TYR A 65 68.64 -111.54 -45.07
C TYR A 65 68.56 -111.04 -43.62
N ASN A 66 69.44 -111.54 -42.75
CA ASN A 66 69.51 -111.12 -41.36
C ASN A 66 69.96 -109.65 -41.20
N PHE A 67 70.92 -109.21 -42.01
CA PHE A 67 71.36 -107.80 -42.01
C PHE A 67 70.27 -106.88 -42.55
N SER A 68 69.62 -107.26 -43.66
CA SER A 68 68.50 -106.52 -44.26
C SER A 68 67.33 -106.37 -43.27
N PHE A 69 66.97 -107.44 -42.57
CA PHE A 69 65.89 -107.43 -41.57
C PHE A 69 66.22 -106.52 -40.38
N LYS A 70 67.45 -106.58 -39.85
CA LYS A 70 67.90 -105.69 -38.76
C LYS A 70 67.94 -104.23 -39.19
N PHE A 71 68.34 -103.95 -40.42
CA PHE A 71 68.38 -102.59 -40.96
C PHE A 71 66.96 -102.01 -41.14
N LEU A 72 66.02 -102.81 -41.68
CA LEU A 72 64.62 -102.42 -41.82
C LEU A 72 63.96 -102.14 -40.46
N PHE A 73 64.25 -102.97 -39.46
CA PHE A 73 63.71 -102.77 -38.11
C PHE A 73 64.25 -101.48 -37.46
N PHE A 74 65.54 -101.19 -37.65
CA PHE A 74 66.16 -99.97 -37.13
C PHE A 74 65.59 -98.70 -37.78
N THR A 75 65.36 -98.72 -39.10
CA THR A 75 64.75 -97.57 -39.80
C THR A 75 63.30 -97.35 -39.39
N LEU A 76 62.50 -98.42 -39.25
CA LEU A 76 61.13 -98.35 -38.73
C LEU A 76 61.09 -97.79 -37.30
N PHE A 77 61.99 -98.24 -36.42
CA PHE A 77 62.07 -97.74 -35.05
C PHE A 77 62.45 -96.25 -35.00
N LEU A 78 63.39 -95.81 -35.83
CA LEU A 78 63.79 -94.41 -35.92
C LEU A 78 62.64 -93.52 -36.43
N CYS A 79 61.88 -93.98 -37.44
CA CYS A 79 60.68 -93.30 -37.92
C CYS A 79 59.61 -93.18 -36.83
N PHE A 80 59.36 -94.25 -36.07
CA PHE A 80 58.41 -94.21 -34.95
C PHE A 80 58.82 -93.20 -33.88
N LEU A 81 60.11 -93.17 -33.50
CA LEU A 81 60.63 -92.25 -32.50
C LEU A 81 60.46 -90.78 -32.93
N ILE A 82 60.72 -90.48 -34.21
CA ILE A 82 60.55 -89.13 -34.78
C ILE A 82 59.07 -88.72 -34.77
N ILE A 83 58.15 -89.60 -35.19
CA ILE A 83 56.71 -89.33 -35.17
C ILE A 83 56.22 -89.08 -33.75
N PHE A 84 56.67 -89.88 -32.79
CA PHE A 84 56.31 -89.74 -31.38
C PHE A 84 56.77 -88.38 -30.80
N LEU A 85 58.00 -87.95 -31.10
CA LEU A 85 58.52 -86.64 -30.68
C LEU A 85 57.72 -85.48 -31.31
N ILE A 86 57.33 -85.60 -32.58
CA ILE A 86 56.51 -84.58 -33.26
C ILE A 86 55.15 -84.47 -32.60
N LEU A 87 54.46 -85.59 -32.37
CA LEU A 87 53.15 -85.63 -31.69
C LEU A 87 53.22 -84.99 -30.30
N ARG A 88 54.25 -85.34 -29.51
CA ARG A 88 54.45 -84.77 -28.18
C ARG A 88 54.71 -83.26 -28.21
N SER A 89 55.47 -82.78 -29.20
CA SER A 89 55.70 -81.33 -29.36
C SER A 89 54.44 -80.57 -29.79
N PHE A 90 53.61 -81.19 -30.65
CA PHE A 90 52.35 -80.61 -31.10
C PHE A 90 51.35 -80.52 -29.94
N GLU A 91 51.23 -81.59 -29.16
CA GLU A 91 50.35 -81.63 -27.99
C GLU A 91 50.74 -80.57 -26.95
N LYS A 92 52.05 -80.42 -26.66
CA LYS A 92 52.55 -79.36 -25.78
C LYS A 92 52.20 -77.97 -26.30
N SER A 93 52.37 -77.70 -27.60
CA SER A 93 52.03 -76.40 -28.19
C SER A 93 50.53 -76.07 -28.14
N GLN A 94 49.65 -77.07 -28.24
CA GLN A 94 48.21 -76.84 -28.11
C GLN A 94 47.79 -76.58 -26.66
N ARG A 95 48.37 -77.30 -25.69
CA ARG A 95 48.12 -77.05 -24.25
C ARG A 95 48.53 -75.64 -23.82
N GLU A 96 49.70 -75.16 -24.26
CA GLU A 96 50.14 -73.78 -23.95
C GLU A 96 49.18 -72.72 -24.50
N LYS A 97 48.67 -72.91 -25.72
CA LYS A 97 47.67 -71.99 -26.30
C LYS A 97 46.34 -72.03 -25.58
N LEU A 98 45.90 -73.21 -25.16
CA LEU A 98 44.64 -73.39 -24.44
C LEU A 98 44.69 -72.71 -23.06
N ASN A 99 45.80 -72.88 -22.34
CA ASN A 99 46.00 -72.24 -21.04
C ASN A 99 46.06 -70.71 -21.16
N LEU A 100 46.78 -70.19 -22.17
CA LEU A 100 46.81 -68.75 -22.44
C LEU A 100 45.44 -68.19 -22.81
N LEU A 101 44.59 -68.96 -23.51
CA LEU A 101 43.23 -68.56 -23.83
C LEU A 101 42.33 -68.57 -22.58
N ALA A 102 42.48 -69.58 -21.72
CA ALA A 102 41.73 -69.69 -20.47
C ALA A 102 42.06 -68.54 -19.50
N GLU A 103 43.34 -68.20 -19.35
CA GLU A 103 43.78 -67.09 -18.50
C GLU A 103 43.27 -65.73 -19.03
N LYS A 104 43.29 -65.52 -20.35
CA LYS A 104 42.69 -64.34 -20.99
C LYS A 104 41.18 -64.26 -20.79
N LEU A 105 40.48 -65.40 -20.85
CA LEU A 105 39.04 -65.45 -20.59
C LEU A 105 38.72 -65.11 -19.13
N GLU A 106 39.50 -65.61 -18.18
CA GLU A 106 39.33 -65.29 -16.77
C GLU A 106 39.56 -63.79 -16.49
N GLN A 107 40.61 -63.20 -17.08
CA GLN A 107 40.85 -61.75 -17.00
C GLN A 107 39.70 -60.94 -17.59
N LYS A 108 39.21 -61.31 -18.78
CA LYS A 108 38.05 -60.66 -19.41
C LYS A 108 36.78 -60.77 -18.56
N ASN A 109 36.54 -61.91 -17.91
CA ASN A 109 35.39 -62.09 -17.04
C ASN A 109 35.46 -61.19 -15.80
N LYS A 110 36.63 -61.07 -15.18
CA LYS A 110 36.85 -60.15 -14.05
C LYS A 110 36.67 -58.68 -14.45
N GLU A 111 37.08 -58.29 -15.65
CA GLU A 111 36.80 -56.94 -16.19
C GLU A 111 35.30 -56.70 -16.39
N ILE A 112 34.57 -57.68 -16.93
CA ILE A 112 33.12 -57.58 -17.15
C ILE A 112 32.36 -57.46 -15.82
N GLU A 113 32.74 -58.20 -14.78
CA GLU A 113 32.11 -58.08 -13.46
C GLU A 113 32.29 -56.68 -12.86
N LYS A 114 33.51 -56.12 -12.92
CA LYS A 114 33.77 -54.74 -12.46
C LYS A 114 32.93 -53.71 -13.21
N ILE A 115 32.83 -53.83 -14.54
CA ILE A 115 32.03 -52.91 -15.35
C ILE A 115 30.54 -52.99 -14.97
N LYS A 116 30.02 -54.20 -14.70
CA LYS A 116 28.62 -54.38 -14.27
C LYS A 116 28.36 -53.74 -12.90
N GLU A 117 29.28 -53.89 -11.95
CA GLU A 117 29.16 -53.25 -10.64
C GLU A 117 29.17 -51.71 -10.76
N GLU A 118 30.07 -51.14 -11.57
CA GLU A 118 30.13 -49.71 -11.84
C GLU A 118 28.85 -49.19 -12.50
N GLU A 119 28.29 -49.93 -13.47
CA GLU A 119 27.04 -49.57 -14.16
C GLU A 119 25.84 -49.54 -13.20
N ILE A 120 25.74 -50.51 -12.27
CA ILE A 120 24.67 -50.55 -11.27
C ILE A 120 24.76 -49.35 -10.34
N VAL A 121 25.97 -49.03 -9.84
CA VAL A 121 26.18 -47.88 -8.96
C VAL A 121 25.84 -46.56 -9.67
N LEU A 122 26.22 -46.43 -10.95
CA LEU A 122 25.88 -45.26 -11.77
C LEU A 122 24.36 -45.11 -11.92
N ARG A 123 23.63 -46.18 -12.24
CA ARG A 123 22.16 -46.13 -12.37
C ARG A 123 21.47 -45.76 -11.05
N ILE A 124 21.94 -46.27 -9.92
CA ILE A 124 21.40 -45.91 -8.60
C ILE A 124 21.63 -44.41 -8.33
N ARG A 125 22.82 -43.90 -8.63
CA ARG A 125 23.16 -42.48 -8.43
C ARG A 125 22.37 -41.55 -9.36
N GLU A 126 22.17 -41.93 -10.62
CA GLU A 126 21.33 -41.17 -11.56
C GLU A 126 19.88 -41.12 -11.10
N LYS A 127 19.33 -42.26 -10.67
CA LYS A 127 17.97 -42.33 -10.15
C LYS A 127 17.77 -41.48 -8.89
N ALA A 128 18.71 -41.55 -7.94
CA ALA A 128 18.67 -40.71 -6.73
C ALA A 128 18.77 -39.21 -7.06
N LYS A 129 19.62 -38.81 -8.01
CA LYS A 129 19.69 -37.42 -8.50
C LYS A 129 18.40 -37.00 -9.18
N SER A 130 17.79 -37.86 -9.99
CA SER A 130 16.51 -37.58 -10.66
C SER A 130 15.41 -37.32 -9.64
N GLU A 131 15.31 -38.16 -8.60
CA GLU A 131 14.34 -38.00 -7.52
C GLU A 131 14.57 -36.71 -6.70
N GLU A 132 15.82 -36.32 -6.46
CA GLU A 132 16.14 -35.05 -5.79
C GLU A 132 15.73 -33.83 -6.63
N VAL A 133 15.98 -33.88 -7.94
CA VAL A 133 15.60 -32.81 -8.88
C VAL A 133 14.08 -32.68 -8.97
N GLU A 134 13.33 -33.79 -9.04
CA GLU A 134 11.87 -33.77 -9.03
C GLU A 134 11.31 -33.15 -7.75
N LYS A 135 11.88 -33.48 -6.58
CA LYS A 135 11.47 -32.87 -5.31
C LYS A 135 11.71 -31.36 -5.30
N LYS A 136 12.90 -30.89 -5.74
CA LYS A 136 13.20 -29.45 -5.83
C LYS A 136 12.30 -28.73 -6.83
N LEU A 137 11.97 -29.36 -7.96
CA LEU A 137 11.01 -28.83 -8.92
C LEU A 137 9.62 -28.64 -8.30
N ALA A 138 9.14 -29.65 -7.57
CA ALA A 138 7.84 -29.58 -6.90
C ALA A 138 7.80 -28.51 -5.78
N GLU A 139 8.87 -28.36 -5.00
CA GLU A 139 8.97 -27.26 -4.01
C GLU A 139 9.02 -25.89 -4.69
N LEU A 140 9.78 -25.76 -5.78
CA LEU A 140 9.87 -24.52 -6.54
C LEU A 140 8.52 -24.13 -7.17
N GLU A 141 7.77 -25.10 -7.69
CA GLU A 141 6.42 -24.87 -8.22
C GLU A 141 5.46 -24.40 -7.13
N LYS A 142 5.47 -25.04 -5.95
CA LYS A 142 4.68 -24.59 -4.80
C LYS A 142 5.04 -23.18 -4.37
N SER A 143 6.34 -22.86 -4.29
CA SER A 143 6.81 -21.52 -3.96
C SER A 143 6.39 -20.50 -5.02
N ARG A 144 6.45 -20.87 -6.31
CA ARG A 144 6.01 -20.01 -7.41
C ARG A 144 4.52 -19.69 -7.34
N ILE A 145 3.67 -20.68 -7.07
CA ILE A 145 2.22 -20.49 -6.92
C ILE A 145 1.92 -19.60 -5.70
N ALA A 146 2.59 -19.85 -4.57
CA ALA A 146 2.42 -19.01 -3.38
C ALA A 146 2.82 -17.54 -3.64
N LEU A 147 3.92 -17.31 -4.36
CA LEU A 147 4.33 -15.97 -4.76
C LEU A 147 3.32 -15.29 -5.69
N LEU A 148 2.72 -16.03 -6.63
CA LEU A 148 1.69 -15.49 -7.52
C LEU A 148 0.44 -15.04 -6.74
N ASN A 149 -0.03 -15.85 -5.78
CA ASN A 149 -1.18 -15.48 -4.95
C ASN A 149 -0.89 -14.23 -4.10
N ILE A 150 0.30 -14.15 -3.48
CA ILE A 150 0.70 -12.97 -2.71
C ILE A 150 0.77 -11.72 -3.61
N LEU A 151 1.30 -11.85 -4.83
CA LEU A 151 1.36 -10.74 -5.78
C LEU A 151 -0.04 -10.27 -6.19
N GLU A 152 -0.97 -11.20 -6.36
CA GLU A 152 -2.38 -10.91 -6.65
C GLU A 152 -3.04 -10.16 -5.48
N ASP A 153 -2.87 -10.65 -4.24
CA ASP A 153 -3.40 -10.01 -3.02
C ASP A 153 -2.85 -8.59 -2.83
N VAL A 154 -1.55 -8.39 -3.09
CA VAL A 154 -0.89 -7.07 -2.98
C VAL A 154 -1.42 -6.10 -4.04
N GLU A 155 -1.58 -6.54 -5.29
CA GLU A 155 -2.13 -5.69 -6.35
C GLU A 155 -3.60 -5.34 -6.08
N GLU A 156 -4.39 -6.27 -5.56
CA GLU A 156 -5.78 -5.99 -5.19
C GLU A 156 -5.86 -4.98 -4.04
N ALA A 157 -5.07 -5.17 -2.97
CA ALA A 157 -4.99 -4.23 -1.86
C ALA A 157 -4.52 -2.84 -2.30
N ARG A 158 -3.51 -2.78 -3.19
CA ARG A 158 -2.98 -1.54 -3.75
C ARG A 158 -4.04 -0.82 -4.58
N LYS A 159 -4.77 -1.53 -5.44
CA LYS A 159 -5.85 -0.95 -6.25
C LYS A 159 -6.94 -0.35 -5.37
N LYS A 160 -7.35 -1.07 -4.33
CA LYS A 160 -8.34 -0.58 -3.36
C LYS A 160 -7.85 0.67 -2.61
N ALA A 161 -6.58 0.70 -2.21
CA ALA A 161 -5.98 1.88 -1.57
C ALA A 161 -5.94 3.09 -2.52
N GLU A 162 -5.62 2.88 -3.80
CA GLU A 162 -5.62 3.96 -4.80
C GLU A 162 -7.04 4.46 -5.08
N GLU A 163 -8.05 3.57 -5.13
CA GLU A 163 -9.46 3.97 -5.26
C GLU A 163 -9.93 4.83 -4.08
N GLU A 164 -9.65 4.45 -2.84
CA GLU A 164 -10.01 5.24 -1.65
C GLU A 164 -9.29 6.58 -1.60
N LYS A 165 -8.00 6.60 -1.99
CA LYS A 165 -7.22 7.84 -2.12
C LYS A 165 -7.83 8.77 -3.19
N ASN A 166 -8.18 8.24 -4.36
CA ASN A 166 -8.80 9.03 -5.43
C ASN A 166 -10.16 9.60 -5.02
N LYS A 167 -10.98 8.81 -4.30
CA LYS A 167 -12.24 9.33 -3.72
C LYS A 167 -11.98 10.49 -2.75
N THR A 168 -11.01 10.35 -1.87
CA THR A 168 -10.66 11.40 -0.90
C THR A 168 -10.18 12.68 -1.58
N LEU A 169 -9.31 12.55 -2.59
CA LEU A 169 -8.84 13.69 -3.38
C LEU A 169 -9.98 14.36 -4.15
N ALA A 170 -10.90 13.58 -4.72
CA ALA A 170 -12.07 14.11 -5.40
C ALA A 170 -12.98 14.92 -4.44
N ILE A 171 -13.16 14.47 -3.20
CA ILE A 171 -13.90 15.21 -2.17
C ILE A 171 -13.22 16.56 -1.88
N VAL A 172 -11.90 16.57 -1.71
CA VAL A 172 -11.14 17.78 -1.40
C VAL A 172 -11.15 18.77 -2.58
N GLU A 173 -11.00 18.28 -3.81
CA GLU A 173 -11.01 19.12 -5.02
C GLU A 173 -12.37 19.75 -5.30
N ASN A 174 -13.48 19.06 -4.99
CA ASN A 174 -14.84 19.55 -5.21
C ASN A 174 -15.47 20.16 -3.94
N PHE A 175 -14.67 20.38 -2.89
CA PHE A 175 -15.18 20.98 -1.65
C PHE A 175 -15.57 22.43 -1.89
N VAL A 176 -16.75 22.82 -1.39
CA VAL A 176 -17.33 24.16 -1.61
C VAL A 176 -16.61 25.25 -0.82
N ASP A 177 -15.94 24.89 0.27
CA ASP A 177 -15.12 25.80 1.07
C ASP A 177 -13.64 25.73 0.68
N GLY A 178 -12.91 26.79 0.98
CA GLY A 178 -11.47 26.82 0.83
C GLY A 178 -10.80 25.99 1.93
N LEU A 179 -10.00 25.00 1.54
CA LEU A 179 -9.25 24.14 2.46
C LEU A 179 -7.75 24.40 2.32
N LEU A 180 -7.10 24.64 3.46
CA LEU A 180 -5.65 24.78 3.58
C LEU A 180 -5.14 23.80 4.65
N ILE A 181 -4.25 22.88 4.28
CA ILE A 181 -3.67 21.91 5.20
C ILE A 181 -2.20 22.24 5.43
N PHE A 182 -1.83 22.37 6.71
CA PHE A 182 -0.47 22.61 7.15
C PHE A 182 0.11 21.38 7.86
N ASP A 183 1.39 21.10 7.63
CA ASP A 183 2.13 20.05 8.33
C ASP A 183 2.51 20.48 9.78
N LYS A 184 3.12 19.55 10.53
CA LYS A 184 3.69 19.82 11.86
C LYS A 184 4.72 20.95 11.90
N ASN A 185 5.40 21.22 10.78
CA ASN A 185 6.39 22.28 10.62
C ASN A 185 5.77 23.59 10.11
N LYS A 186 4.44 23.70 10.05
CA LYS A 186 3.71 24.88 9.57
C LYS A 186 3.98 25.19 8.10
N LYS A 187 4.17 24.17 7.26
CA LYS A 187 4.24 24.28 5.80
C LYS A 187 2.93 23.88 5.15
N LEU A 188 2.51 24.63 4.14
CA LEU A 188 1.29 24.33 3.39
C LEU A 188 1.50 23.07 2.53
N ILE A 189 0.80 21.98 2.86
CA ILE A 189 0.83 20.71 2.10
C ILE A 189 -0.22 20.74 0.99
N LEU A 190 -1.42 21.23 1.29
CA LEU A 190 -2.56 21.18 0.38
C LEU A 190 -3.33 22.48 0.40
N ILE A 191 -3.72 22.92 -0.81
CA ILE A 191 -4.70 23.96 -1.05
C ILE A 191 -5.67 23.43 -2.11
N ASN A 192 -6.98 23.50 -1.83
CA ASN A 192 -7.98 23.08 -2.82
C ASN A 192 -8.29 24.22 -3.81
N PRO A 193 -8.92 23.92 -4.96
CA PRO A 193 -9.24 24.93 -5.98
C PRO A 193 -10.09 26.09 -5.46
N GLN A 194 -10.99 25.83 -4.51
CA GLN A 194 -11.81 26.90 -3.94
C GLN A 194 -10.97 27.91 -3.14
N ALA A 195 -10.00 27.44 -2.35
CA ALA A 195 -9.08 28.32 -1.64
C ALA A 195 -8.20 29.12 -2.61
N GLU A 196 -7.84 28.58 -3.78
CA GLU A 196 -7.15 29.33 -4.84
C GLU A 196 -7.99 30.50 -5.35
N ILE A 197 -9.30 30.28 -5.55
CA ILE A 197 -10.26 31.31 -5.99
C ILE A 197 -10.39 32.40 -4.92
N PHE A 198 -10.64 32.02 -3.66
CA PHE A 198 -10.81 32.95 -2.55
C PHE A 198 -9.58 33.80 -2.30
N LEU A 199 -8.39 33.19 -2.35
CA LEU A 199 -7.13 33.86 -2.05
C LEU A 199 -6.50 34.49 -3.31
N LYS A 200 -7.02 34.22 -4.50
CA LYS A 200 -6.48 34.66 -5.80
C LYS A 200 -5.03 34.22 -6.03
N PHE A 201 -4.65 33.05 -5.50
CA PHE A 201 -3.34 32.44 -5.67
C PHE A 201 -3.42 31.09 -6.34
N LYS A 202 -2.44 30.79 -7.19
CA LYS A 202 -2.24 29.43 -7.71
C LYS A 202 -1.41 28.60 -6.74
N ARG A 203 -1.79 27.33 -6.58
CA ARG A 203 -1.18 26.32 -5.71
C ARG A 203 0.31 26.18 -5.93
N GLU A 204 0.78 26.28 -7.18
CA GLU A 204 2.21 26.13 -7.51
C GLU A 204 3.09 27.19 -6.85
N LYS A 205 2.53 28.35 -6.48
CA LYS A 205 3.27 29.43 -5.84
C LYS A 205 3.26 29.36 -4.31
N VAL A 206 2.43 28.53 -3.70
CA VAL A 206 2.16 28.55 -2.24
C VAL A 206 2.41 27.20 -1.56
N ILE A 207 2.35 26.09 -2.29
CA ILE A 207 2.70 24.76 -1.78
C ILE A 207 4.14 24.76 -1.24
N GLU A 208 4.35 24.01 -0.14
CA GLU A 208 5.61 23.86 0.61
C GLU A 208 6.17 25.12 1.28
N LYS A 209 5.52 26.28 1.11
CA LYS A 209 5.90 27.50 1.83
C LYS A 209 5.51 27.43 3.29
N SER A 210 6.38 27.99 4.14
CA SER A 210 6.11 28.16 5.56
C SER A 210 5.07 29.26 5.79
N ILE A 211 4.38 29.23 6.95
CA ILE A 211 3.51 30.34 7.36
C ILE A 211 4.23 31.69 7.30
N GLN A 212 5.52 31.76 7.63
CA GLN A 212 6.30 33.01 7.60
C GLN A 212 6.46 33.55 6.17
N ASP A 213 6.62 32.67 5.18
CA ASP A 213 6.69 33.06 3.78
C ASP A 213 5.32 33.41 3.22
N LEU A 214 4.27 32.76 3.71
CA LEU A 214 2.89 33.06 3.32
C LEU A 214 2.41 34.39 3.92
N LYS A 215 2.84 34.76 5.13
CA LYS A 215 2.57 36.07 5.76
C LYS A 215 3.04 37.27 4.92
N LYS A 216 3.92 37.08 3.95
CA LYS A 216 4.35 38.14 3.02
C LYS A 216 3.24 38.55 2.04
N PHE A 217 2.22 37.71 1.88
CA PHE A 217 1.07 37.99 1.03
C PHE A 217 -0.06 38.61 1.87
N PRO A 218 -0.64 39.76 1.45
CA PRO A 218 -1.67 40.47 2.22
C PRO A 218 -2.88 39.61 2.61
N GLU A 219 -3.32 38.73 1.72
CA GLU A 219 -4.49 37.86 1.89
C GLU A 219 -4.24 36.81 2.99
N PHE A 220 -3.05 36.21 2.97
CA PHE A 220 -2.61 35.26 3.99
C PHE A 220 -2.26 35.94 5.31
N GLN A 221 -1.73 37.17 5.27
CA GLN A 221 -1.43 37.94 6.46
C GLN A 221 -2.70 38.16 7.29
N LYS A 222 -3.79 38.61 6.67
CA LYS A 222 -5.09 38.78 7.35
C LYS A 222 -5.55 37.47 8.03
N ILE A 223 -5.36 36.33 7.37
CA ILE A 223 -5.70 35.01 7.93
C ILE A 223 -4.86 34.70 9.17
N PHE A 224 -3.53 34.86 9.07
CA PHE A 224 -2.63 34.47 10.17
C PHE A 224 -2.56 35.47 11.32
N ASP A 225 -2.97 36.72 11.09
CA ASP A 225 -3.12 37.70 12.16
C ASP A 225 -4.29 37.33 13.09
N LEU A 226 -5.33 36.67 12.57
CA LEU A 226 -6.48 36.17 13.34
C LEU A 226 -6.22 34.82 14.01
N VAL A 227 -5.54 33.90 13.33
CA VAL A 227 -5.29 32.52 13.84
C VAL A 227 -4.17 32.47 14.89
N GLY A 228 -3.34 33.51 14.97
CA GLY A 228 -2.21 33.57 15.90
C GLY A 228 -1.05 32.61 15.54
N PRO A 229 0.05 32.66 16.29
CA PRO A 229 1.30 31.96 15.95
C PRO A 229 1.25 30.43 16.13
N GLU A 230 0.32 29.89 16.93
CA GLU A 230 0.29 28.45 17.24
C GLU A 230 -0.73 27.63 16.45
N ILE A 231 -1.62 28.25 15.66
CA ILE A 231 -2.80 27.57 15.11
C ILE A 231 -3.41 26.65 16.20
N GLN A 232 -3.62 27.21 17.39
CA GLN A 232 -4.50 26.60 18.37
C GLN A 232 -5.92 26.90 17.91
N SER A 233 -6.83 25.95 18.13
CA SER A 233 -8.23 25.99 17.70
C SER A 233 -8.82 27.40 17.74
N CYS A 234 -8.91 28.05 16.58
CA CYS A 234 -9.54 29.35 16.46
C CYS A 234 -11.00 29.10 16.09
N PHE A 235 -11.89 29.58 16.96
CA PHE A 235 -13.33 29.43 16.80
C PHE A 235 -13.85 30.63 16.02
N ARG A 236 -13.99 30.46 14.71
CA ARG A 236 -14.91 31.22 13.85
C ARG A 236 -14.70 32.74 13.87
N GLU A 237 -13.76 33.23 13.05
CA GLU A 237 -13.51 34.66 12.87
C GLU A 237 -13.93 35.12 11.45
N GLU A 238 -14.54 36.29 11.35
CA GLU A 238 -14.96 36.86 10.07
C GLU A 238 -13.83 37.69 9.45
N ILE A 239 -13.51 37.39 8.19
CA ILE A 239 -12.46 38.08 7.45
C ILE A 239 -13.02 38.69 6.17
N ASN A 240 -12.83 40.00 6.02
CA ASN A 240 -13.22 40.70 4.81
C ASN A 240 -12.09 40.66 3.77
N MET A 241 -12.36 39.97 2.65
CA MET A 241 -11.44 39.67 1.56
C MET A 241 -11.72 40.52 0.32
N GLY A 242 -12.02 41.81 0.50
CA GLY A 242 -12.20 42.79 -0.57
C GLY A 242 -13.49 43.59 -0.40
N GLU A 243 -14.12 43.98 -1.50
CA GLU A 243 -15.42 44.68 -1.45
C GLU A 243 -16.62 43.72 -1.38
N ASN A 244 -16.52 42.51 -1.95
CA ASN A 244 -17.65 41.57 -2.11
C ASN A 244 -17.33 40.12 -1.69
N LEU A 245 -16.41 39.91 -0.73
CA LEU A 245 -16.12 38.55 -0.24
C LEU A 245 -15.90 38.58 1.26
N ILE A 246 -16.81 37.96 2.00
CA ILE A 246 -16.71 37.77 3.44
C ILE A 246 -16.52 36.28 3.67
N LEU A 247 -15.37 35.93 4.23
CA LEU A 247 -15.08 34.55 4.60
C LEU A 247 -15.20 34.39 6.11
N GLU A 248 -15.68 33.24 6.52
CA GLU A 248 -15.60 32.75 7.88
C GLU A 248 -14.43 31.79 7.97
N LEU A 249 -13.50 32.09 8.89
CA LEU A 249 -12.30 31.31 9.09
C LEU A 249 -12.46 30.39 10.29
N THR A 250 -12.26 29.09 10.06
CA THR A 250 -12.20 28.08 11.12
C THR A 250 -10.87 27.36 11.05
N SER A 251 -10.18 27.21 12.19
CA SER A 251 -8.96 26.41 12.24
C SER A 251 -9.06 25.27 13.24
N VAL A 252 -8.78 24.05 12.76
CA VAL A 252 -8.83 22.83 13.55
C VAL A 252 -7.49 22.09 13.49
N PRO A 253 -6.95 21.61 14.62
CA PRO A 253 -5.75 20.79 14.61
C PRO A 253 -6.05 19.41 14.03
N ILE A 254 -5.12 18.87 13.24
CA ILE A 254 -5.20 17.48 12.74
C ILE A 254 -4.43 16.60 13.74
N ILE A 255 -5.14 15.70 14.41
CA ILE A 255 -4.60 14.83 15.46
C ILE A 255 -4.69 13.38 14.99
N LEU A 256 -3.56 12.66 15.01
CA LEU A 256 -3.47 11.23 14.73
C LEU A 256 -2.78 10.55 15.92
N GLU A 257 -3.37 9.48 16.46
CA GLU A 257 -2.79 8.72 17.59
C GLU A 257 -2.39 9.57 18.82
N LYS A 258 -3.13 10.66 19.08
CA LYS A 258 -2.87 11.68 20.14
C LYS A 258 -1.71 12.64 19.88
N GLU A 259 -1.08 12.59 18.71
CA GLU A 259 -0.09 13.58 18.27
C GLU A 259 -0.70 14.56 17.25
N LYS A 260 -0.38 15.85 17.40
CA LYS A 260 -0.74 16.88 16.41
C LYS A 260 0.17 16.72 15.19
N ILE A 261 -0.38 16.21 14.09
CA ILE A 261 0.35 16.00 12.84
C ILE A 261 0.27 17.19 11.88
N GLY A 262 -0.66 18.12 12.15
CA GLY A 262 -0.86 19.30 11.29
C GLY A 262 -2.00 20.19 11.77
N SER A 263 -2.41 21.12 10.91
CA SER A 263 -3.57 21.99 11.12
C SER A 263 -4.34 22.17 9.82
N LEU A 264 -5.66 22.16 9.90
CA LEU A 264 -6.57 22.47 8.81
C LEU A 264 -7.16 23.88 9.03
N ILE A 265 -7.11 24.71 8.01
CA ILE A 265 -7.83 25.99 7.95
C ILE A 265 -8.92 25.85 6.90
N ILE A 266 -10.14 26.19 7.29
CA ILE A 266 -11.34 26.18 6.46
C ILE A 266 -11.76 27.63 6.26
N LEU A 267 -12.01 28.01 5.01
CA LEU A 267 -12.48 29.31 4.57
C LEU A 267 -13.88 29.12 3.99
N HIS A 268 -14.91 29.47 4.74
CA HIS A 268 -16.30 29.34 4.32
C HIS A 268 -16.82 30.67 3.79
N ASP A 269 -17.41 30.71 2.60
CA ASP A 269 -17.98 31.94 2.04
C ASP A 269 -19.35 32.21 2.66
N ILE A 270 -19.44 33.28 3.45
CA ILE A 270 -20.67 33.73 4.11
C ILE A 270 -21.22 35.03 3.51
N THR A 271 -20.76 35.40 2.32
CA THR A 271 -21.11 36.68 1.68
C THR A 271 -22.62 36.78 1.43
N ARG A 272 -23.25 35.68 1.02
CA ARG A 272 -24.69 35.65 0.73
C ARG A 272 -25.51 35.78 2.01
N GLU A 273 -25.11 35.09 3.06
CA GLU A 273 -25.73 35.11 4.38
C GLU A 273 -25.68 36.52 4.94
N LYS A 274 -24.51 37.15 4.90
CA LYS A 274 -24.31 38.53 5.33
C LYS A 274 -25.08 39.53 4.49
N TYR A 275 -25.14 39.34 3.17
CA TYR A 275 -25.93 40.19 2.30
C TYR A 275 -27.44 40.07 2.59
N ILE A 276 -27.93 38.86 2.82
CA ILE A 276 -29.33 38.61 3.21
C ILE A 276 -29.62 39.27 4.56
N ASP A 277 -28.73 39.13 5.53
CA ASP A 277 -28.92 39.73 6.86
C ASP A 277 -28.90 41.26 6.80
N GLN A 278 -28.01 41.86 6.00
CA GLN A 278 -28.04 43.29 5.70
C GLN A 278 -29.37 43.72 5.06
N LEU A 279 -29.84 43.00 4.04
CA LEU A 279 -31.11 43.32 3.37
C LEU A 279 -32.32 43.19 4.29
N LYS A 280 -32.38 42.17 5.15
CA LYS A 280 -33.46 42.03 6.16
C LYS A 280 -33.49 43.27 7.04
N THR A 281 -32.33 43.68 7.49
CA THR A 281 -32.15 44.78 8.42
C THR A 281 -32.54 46.11 7.78
N GLU A 282 -32.09 46.38 6.55
CA GLU A 282 -32.51 47.54 5.76
C GLU A 282 -34.01 47.55 5.49
N PHE A 283 -34.59 46.40 5.15
CA PHE A 283 -36.02 46.26 4.92
C PHE A 283 -36.83 46.61 6.17
N VAL A 284 -36.45 46.09 7.35
CA VAL A 284 -37.13 46.39 8.61
C VAL A 284 -37.02 47.88 8.93
N SER A 285 -35.83 48.46 8.77
CA SER A 285 -35.59 49.89 9.00
C SER A 285 -36.47 50.77 8.11
N LEU A 286 -36.52 50.47 6.82
CA LEU A 286 -37.35 51.18 5.86
C LEU A 286 -38.85 51.03 6.17
N ALA A 287 -39.32 49.81 6.43
CA ALA A 287 -40.72 49.53 6.73
C ALA A 287 -41.18 50.31 7.97
N ALA A 288 -40.38 50.30 9.03
CA ALA A 288 -40.71 51.01 10.26
C ALA A 288 -40.74 52.53 10.06
N HIS A 289 -39.81 53.10 9.28
CA HIS A 289 -39.87 54.52 8.92
C HIS A 289 -41.15 54.87 8.14
N GLN A 290 -41.51 54.04 7.15
CA GLN A 290 -42.72 54.23 6.33
C GLN A 290 -44.02 54.05 7.13
N LEU A 291 -44.01 53.27 8.22
CA LEU A 291 -45.15 53.12 9.14
C LEU A 291 -45.26 54.25 10.16
N ARG A 292 -44.12 54.79 10.64
CA ARG A 292 -44.12 55.87 11.65
C ARG A 292 -44.81 57.14 11.13
N THR A 293 -44.58 57.51 9.88
CA THR A 293 -45.14 58.72 9.26
C THR A 293 -46.68 58.74 9.23
N PRO A 294 -47.39 57.74 8.66
CA PRO A 294 -48.84 57.73 8.64
C PRO A 294 -49.45 57.59 10.05
N LEU A 295 -48.83 56.81 10.95
CA LEU A 295 -49.29 56.71 12.35
C LEU A 295 -49.17 58.04 13.10
N SER A 296 -48.12 58.82 12.81
CA SER A 296 -47.97 60.18 13.34
C SER A 296 -49.05 61.11 12.80
N GLY A 297 -49.40 61.00 11.51
CA GLY A 297 -50.54 61.70 10.92
C GLY A 297 -51.87 61.37 11.61
N ILE A 298 -52.15 60.08 11.83
CA ILE A 298 -53.34 59.63 12.57
C ILE A 298 -53.34 60.19 14.00
N LYS A 299 -52.18 60.19 14.68
CA LYS A 299 -52.04 60.76 16.03
C LYS A 299 -52.44 62.24 16.04
N TRP A 300 -51.93 63.02 15.09
CA TRP A 300 -52.25 64.44 14.96
C TRP A 300 -53.74 64.66 14.71
N SER A 301 -54.34 63.93 13.76
CA SER A 301 -55.77 64.03 13.48
C SER A 301 -56.64 63.68 14.70
N LEU A 302 -56.30 62.61 15.43
CA LEU A 302 -57.03 62.22 16.64
C LEU A 302 -56.92 63.27 17.75
N LYS A 303 -55.74 63.90 17.91
CA LYS A 303 -55.56 65.00 18.87
C LYS A 303 -56.39 66.22 18.50
N MET A 304 -56.35 66.66 17.24
CA MET A 304 -57.17 67.80 16.78
C MET A 304 -58.67 67.58 17.02
N ILE A 305 -59.17 66.35 16.82
CA ILE A 305 -60.58 66.03 17.11
C ILE A 305 -60.84 66.08 18.63
N LEU A 306 -59.95 65.50 19.45
CA LEU A 306 -60.11 65.45 20.91
C LEU A 306 -59.99 66.82 21.59
N ASP A 307 -59.19 67.72 21.01
CA ASP A 307 -58.98 69.11 21.43
C ASP A 307 -60.12 70.04 20.94
N GLU A 308 -61.10 69.48 20.22
CA GLU A 308 -62.32 70.15 19.73
C GLU A 308 -62.04 71.27 18.69
N ASP A 309 -60.84 71.27 18.06
CA ASP A 309 -60.44 72.20 17.00
C ASP A 309 -61.35 72.14 15.76
N LEU A 310 -61.98 70.98 15.54
CA LEU A 310 -62.89 70.71 14.42
C LEU A 310 -64.38 70.81 14.83
N GLY A 311 -64.66 71.24 16.07
CA GLY A 311 -65.99 71.35 16.65
C GLY A 311 -66.20 70.44 17.86
N PRO A 312 -67.34 70.60 18.57
CA PRO A 312 -67.61 69.89 19.82
C PRO A 312 -67.82 68.39 19.59
N VAL A 313 -67.18 67.57 20.42
CA VAL A 313 -67.25 66.10 20.35
C VAL A 313 -68.16 65.57 21.48
N PRO A 314 -69.21 64.79 21.17
CA PRO A 314 -70.08 64.19 22.19
C PRO A 314 -69.29 63.31 23.19
N PRO A 315 -69.70 63.26 24.48
CA PRO A 315 -68.97 62.52 25.51
C PRO A 315 -68.71 61.04 25.17
N GLU A 316 -69.68 60.36 24.57
CA GLU A 316 -69.57 58.95 24.17
C GLU A 316 -68.54 58.74 23.05
N GLN A 317 -68.40 59.70 22.12
CA GLN A 317 -67.39 59.65 21.06
C GLN A 317 -65.99 59.97 21.60
N LYS A 318 -65.90 60.86 22.60
CA LYS A 318 -64.64 61.27 23.23
C LYS A 318 -63.92 60.08 23.87
N ASP A 319 -64.65 59.17 24.51
CA ASP A 319 -64.06 57.94 25.08
C ASP A 319 -63.51 57.00 24.00
N PHE A 320 -64.25 56.80 22.91
CA PHE A 320 -63.79 55.96 21.79
C PHE A 320 -62.55 56.55 21.09
N LEU A 321 -62.51 57.86 20.89
CA LEU A 321 -61.36 58.57 20.31
C LEU A 321 -60.12 58.50 21.22
N LYS A 322 -60.29 58.62 22.54
CA LYS A 322 -59.20 58.42 23.51
C LYS A 322 -58.63 57.01 23.43
N LYS A 323 -59.49 55.98 23.41
CA LYS A 323 -59.07 54.58 23.26
C LYS A 323 -58.31 54.36 21.94
N THR A 324 -58.80 54.95 20.85
CA THR A 324 -58.15 54.89 19.53
C THR A 324 -56.79 55.59 19.53
N LEU A 325 -56.67 56.75 20.19
CA LEU A 325 -55.40 57.48 20.34
C LEU A 325 -54.38 56.65 21.12
N ILE A 326 -54.78 56.04 22.24
CA ILE A 326 -53.92 55.15 23.05
C ILE A 326 -53.43 53.97 22.21
N ALA A 327 -54.32 53.35 21.42
CA ALA A 327 -53.94 52.26 20.52
C ALA A 327 -52.94 52.70 19.44
N ASN A 328 -53.14 53.88 18.83
CA ASN A 328 -52.21 54.43 17.84
C ASN A 328 -50.85 54.78 18.45
N GLU A 329 -50.81 55.34 19.66
CA GLU A 329 -49.56 55.61 20.39
C GLU A 329 -48.81 54.33 20.76
N ARG A 330 -49.54 53.25 21.07
CA ARG A 330 -48.94 51.93 21.26
C ARG A 330 -48.32 51.40 19.96
N LEU A 331 -48.98 51.56 18.81
CA LEU A 331 -48.40 51.16 17.51
C LEU A 331 -47.13 51.95 17.19
N ILE A 332 -47.11 53.25 17.44
CA ILE A 332 -45.90 54.08 17.26
C ILE A 332 -44.76 53.58 18.14
N ARG A 333 -45.03 53.23 19.41
CA ARG A 333 -44.04 52.63 20.31
C ARG A 333 -43.49 51.32 19.74
N LEU A 334 -44.34 50.39 19.34
CA LEU A 334 -43.91 49.11 18.75
C LEU A 334 -43.06 49.27 17.48
N VAL A 335 -43.39 50.25 16.63
CA VAL A 335 -42.59 50.56 15.43
C VAL A 335 -41.22 51.12 15.81
N ASN A 336 -41.13 51.92 16.87
CA ASN A 336 -39.87 52.43 17.38
C ASN A 336 -39.03 51.31 18.01
N ASP A 337 -39.66 50.44 18.79
CA ASP A 337 -39.00 49.30 19.43
C ASP A 337 -38.40 48.36 18.36
N LEU A 338 -39.14 48.11 17.27
CA LEU A 338 -38.65 47.34 16.13
C LEU A 338 -37.39 47.97 15.51
N LEU A 339 -37.38 49.29 15.32
CA LEU A 339 -36.21 50.02 14.81
C LEU A 339 -35.01 49.95 15.75
N ASP A 340 -35.26 50.06 17.05
CA ASP A 340 -34.20 50.01 18.06
C ASP A 340 -33.58 48.60 18.10
N VAL A 341 -34.38 47.54 18.01
CA VAL A 341 -33.88 46.16 17.86
C VAL A 341 -33.01 46.01 16.62
N THR A 342 -33.46 46.50 15.47
CA THR A 342 -32.69 46.45 14.22
C THR A 342 -31.33 47.15 14.36
N ARG A 343 -31.28 48.32 15.03
CA ARG A 343 -30.02 49.05 15.27
C ARG A 343 -29.08 48.33 16.26
N ILE A 344 -29.64 47.61 17.24
CA ILE A 344 -28.88 46.77 18.17
C ILE A 344 -28.22 45.61 17.42
N GLU A 345 -28.96 44.91 16.55
CA GLU A 345 -28.45 43.80 15.74
C GLU A 345 -27.33 44.22 14.78
N GLU A 346 -27.37 45.45 14.28
CA GLU A 346 -26.32 46.02 13.41
C GLU A 346 -25.03 46.40 14.15
N GLY A 347 -25.01 46.35 15.48
CA GLY A 347 -23.92 46.93 16.29
C GLY A 347 -23.77 48.45 16.12
N ARG A 348 -24.73 49.11 15.45
CA ARG A 348 -24.79 50.57 15.23
C ARG A 348 -25.54 51.30 16.34
N PHE A 349 -25.96 50.58 17.38
CA PHE A 349 -26.57 51.17 18.56
C PHE A 349 -25.49 51.90 19.37
N LEU A 350 -25.35 53.20 19.10
CA LEU A 350 -24.39 54.06 19.79
C LEU A 350 -24.84 54.22 21.25
N TYR A 351 -24.05 53.68 22.18
CA TYR A 351 -24.21 53.93 23.61
C TYR A 351 -23.51 55.23 23.97
N LYS A 352 -24.21 56.10 24.69
CA LYS A 352 -23.60 57.28 25.32
C LYS A 352 -23.30 56.94 26.77
N LEU A 353 -22.18 56.25 26.97
CA LEU A 353 -21.74 55.85 28.30
C LEU A 353 -21.26 57.08 29.10
N GLU A 354 -21.91 57.33 30.23
CA GLU A 354 -21.54 58.37 31.19
C GLU A 354 -21.50 57.76 32.60
N GLU A 355 -20.67 58.31 33.49
CA GLU A 355 -20.68 57.91 34.90
C GLU A 355 -21.97 58.40 35.57
N LYS A 356 -22.85 57.46 35.93
CA LYS A 356 -24.16 57.74 36.50
C LYS A 356 -24.42 56.93 37.74
N ASP A 357 -25.28 57.48 38.59
CA ASP A 357 -25.77 56.83 39.80
C ASP A 357 -27.00 55.98 39.45
N ILE A 358 -26.80 54.66 39.40
CA ILE A 358 -27.86 53.70 39.05
C ILE A 358 -29.04 53.74 40.03
N VAL A 359 -28.80 54.12 41.29
CA VAL A 359 -29.84 54.23 42.32
C VAL A 359 -30.83 55.31 41.94
N LYS A 360 -30.33 56.49 41.57
CA LYS A 360 -31.17 57.62 41.14
C LYS A 360 -31.99 57.27 39.91
N ILE A 361 -31.39 56.53 38.97
CA ILE A 361 -32.09 56.07 37.76
C ILE A 361 -33.24 55.14 38.14
N VAL A 362 -33.00 54.14 38.99
CA VAL A 362 -34.04 53.21 39.47
C VAL A 362 -35.13 53.94 40.24
N GLU A 363 -34.76 54.86 41.14
CA GLU A 363 -35.72 55.65 41.93
C GLU A 363 -36.60 56.53 41.04
N GLU A 364 -36.03 57.21 40.05
CA GLU A 364 -36.77 58.05 39.11
C GLU A 364 -37.81 57.23 38.33
N VAL A 365 -37.40 56.08 37.80
CA VAL A 365 -38.32 55.18 37.08
C VAL A 365 -39.36 54.62 38.02
N PHE A 366 -38.98 54.13 39.21
CA PHE A 366 -39.91 53.60 40.21
C PHE A 366 -40.98 54.64 40.57
N ASN A 367 -40.58 55.88 40.84
CA ASN A 367 -41.50 56.95 41.21
C ASN A 367 -42.51 57.27 40.09
N SER A 368 -42.11 57.15 38.82
CA SER A 368 -43.01 57.39 37.68
C SER A 368 -44.17 56.39 37.57
N TYR A 369 -44.06 55.20 38.19
CA TYR A 369 -45.07 54.15 38.14
C TYR A 369 -45.91 54.03 39.42
N LEU A 370 -45.64 54.85 40.45
CA LEU A 370 -46.38 54.81 41.72
C LEU A 370 -47.89 55.00 41.53
N ASP A 371 -48.29 55.95 40.67
CA ASP A 371 -49.71 56.26 40.47
C ASP A 371 -50.43 55.17 39.66
N LEU A 372 -49.75 54.57 38.68
CA LEU A 372 -50.27 53.44 37.92
C LEU A 372 -50.47 52.20 38.81
N ALA A 373 -49.51 51.92 39.70
CA ALA A 373 -49.62 50.81 40.65
C ALA A 373 -50.79 51.01 41.64
N LYS A 374 -50.99 52.24 42.12
CA LYS A 374 -52.15 52.61 42.96
C LYS A 374 -53.47 52.40 42.22
N GLU A 375 -53.58 52.86 40.96
CA GLU A 375 -54.78 52.70 40.14
C GLU A 375 -55.15 51.21 39.98
N LYS A 376 -54.15 50.32 39.87
CA LYS A 376 -54.33 48.87 39.77
C LYS A 376 -54.49 48.13 41.11
N ASN A 377 -54.46 48.83 42.26
CA ASN A 377 -54.42 48.24 43.59
C ASN A 377 -53.28 47.22 43.77
N ILE A 378 -52.09 47.51 43.26
CA ILE A 378 -50.89 46.67 43.41
C ILE A 378 -49.99 47.25 44.50
N THR A 379 -49.51 46.39 45.41
CA THR A 379 -48.49 46.77 46.39
C THR A 379 -47.14 46.91 45.67
N PHE A 380 -46.65 48.13 45.51
CA PHE A 380 -45.41 48.43 44.79
C PHE A 380 -44.35 48.95 45.75
N GLU A 381 -43.29 48.18 45.96
CA GLU A 381 -42.25 48.45 46.96
C GLU A 381 -40.87 48.49 46.32
N LEU A 382 -40.08 49.51 46.65
CA LEU A 382 -38.65 49.56 46.39
C LEU A 382 -37.92 49.13 47.66
N GLU A 383 -37.12 48.06 47.58
CA GLU A 383 -36.34 47.60 48.72
C GLU A 383 -35.25 48.61 49.05
N LYS A 384 -35.16 48.97 50.35
CA LYS A 384 -34.23 49.97 50.82
C LYS A 384 -32.80 49.50 50.61
N LEU A 385 -32.08 50.26 49.79
CA LEU A 385 -30.71 50.03 49.41
C LEU A 385 -29.79 50.20 50.64
N LYS A 386 -29.08 49.13 51.00
CA LYS A 386 -28.26 49.08 52.23
C LYS A 386 -26.84 49.61 52.03
N GLU A 387 -26.38 49.71 50.79
CA GLU A 387 -25.01 50.06 50.44
C GLU A 387 -24.93 51.30 49.56
N SER A 388 -23.80 52.01 49.63
CA SER A 388 -23.45 53.08 48.71
C SER A 388 -23.00 52.46 47.40
N PHE A 389 -23.84 52.53 46.36
CA PHE A 389 -23.48 52.04 45.03
C PHE A 389 -22.45 52.97 44.38
N PRO A 390 -21.42 52.43 43.69
CA PRO A 390 -20.49 53.25 42.94
C PRO A 390 -21.16 53.81 41.68
N LEU A 391 -20.61 54.91 41.15
CA LEU A 391 -20.99 55.39 39.81
C LEU A 391 -20.61 54.33 38.78
N ILE A 392 -21.50 54.11 37.82
CA ILE A 392 -21.29 53.15 36.73
C ILE A 392 -21.30 53.87 35.39
N SER A 393 -20.45 53.40 34.49
CA SER A 393 -20.41 53.85 33.10
C SER A 393 -21.57 53.22 32.33
N VAL A 394 -22.69 53.94 32.22
CA VAL A 394 -23.91 53.47 31.55
C VAL A 394 -24.53 54.55 30.68
N ASP A 395 -25.35 54.13 29.73
CA ASP A 395 -26.25 55.03 29.01
C ASP A 395 -27.54 55.17 29.82
N GLU A 396 -27.75 56.34 30.41
CA GLU A 396 -28.87 56.66 31.29
C GLU A 396 -30.22 56.40 30.61
N GLU A 397 -30.40 56.83 29.36
CA GLU A 397 -31.67 56.69 28.65
C GLU A 397 -31.99 55.22 28.36
N LYS A 398 -30.97 54.44 28.00
CA LYS A 398 -31.14 53.01 27.66
C LYS A 398 -31.40 52.15 28.89
N ILE A 399 -30.71 52.41 30.00
CA ILE A 399 -30.97 51.72 31.26
C ILE A 399 -32.35 52.09 31.81
N LYS A 400 -32.76 53.36 31.72
CA LYS A 400 -34.13 53.78 32.06
C LYS A 400 -35.16 52.97 31.27
N LEU A 401 -34.97 52.83 29.95
CA LEU A 401 -35.87 52.06 29.10
C LEU A 401 -35.93 50.57 29.49
N ALA A 402 -34.79 49.95 29.79
CA ALA A 402 -34.74 48.55 30.23
C ALA A 402 -35.50 48.35 31.56
N ILE A 403 -35.27 49.21 32.55
CA ILE A 403 -35.96 49.18 33.84
C ILE A 403 -37.47 49.43 33.66
N GLN A 404 -37.85 50.40 32.83
CA GLN A 404 -39.24 50.71 32.50
C GLN A 404 -39.95 49.47 31.93
N ASN A 405 -39.34 48.78 30.97
CA ASN A 405 -39.91 47.57 30.37
C ASN A 405 -40.14 46.45 31.40
N LEU A 406 -39.23 46.27 32.35
CA LEU A 406 -39.37 45.25 33.41
C LEU A 406 -40.48 45.62 34.40
N ILE A 407 -40.52 46.87 34.87
CA ILE A 407 -41.53 47.36 35.80
C ILE A 407 -42.93 47.36 35.15
N GLU A 408 -43.03 47.82 33.90
CA GLU A 408 -44.30 47.85 33.16
C GLU A 408 -44.83 46.42 32.96
N ASN A 409 -43.97 45.46 32.60
CA ASN A 409 -44.34 44.04 32.53
C ASN A 409 -44.82 43.51 33.90
N ALA A 410 -44.10 43.80 34.98
CA ALA A 410 -44.50 43.36 36.32
C ALA A 410 -45.89 43.91 36.72
N LEU A 411 -46.19 45.17 36.41
CA LEU A 411 -47.49 45.79 36.70
C LEU A 411 -48.61 45.36 35.74
N ILE A 412 -48.29 44.94 34.52
CA ILE A 412 -49.27 44.40 33.56
C ILE A 412 -49.71 42.99 33.96
N TYR A 413 -48.77 42.12 34.33
CA TYR A 413 -49.07 40.70 34.59
C TYR A 413 -49.46 40.39 36.03
N THR A 414 -49.29 41.35 36.95
CA THR A 414 -49.72 41.18 38.34
C THR A 414 -51.21 41.49 38.48
N MET A 415 -51.96 40.54 39.07
CA MET A 415 -53.38 40.71 39.39
C MET A 415 -53.59 41.82 40.44
N PRO A 416 -54.78 42.46 40.49
CA PRO A 416 -55.13 43.39 41.56
C PRO A 416 -54.94 42.75 42.95
N ASN A 417 -54.47 43.53 43.93
CA ASN A 417 -54.01 43.10 45.26
C ASN A 417 -52.72 42.25 45.28
N GLY A 418 -52.04 42.11 44.14
CA GLY A 418 -50.72 41.50 44.06
C GLY A 418 -49.62 42.42 44.60
N LYS A 419 -48.38 41.91 44.58
CA LYS A 419 -47.20 42.63 45.06
C LYS A 419 -46.09 42.60 44.00
N VAL A 420 -45.53 43.76 43.71
CA VAL A 420 -44.33 43.95 42.90
C VAL A 420 -43.26 44.57 43.78
N LYS A 421 -42.11 43.89 43.90
CA LYS A 421 -40.95 44.34 44.68
C LYS A 421 -39.79 44.59 43.72
N VAL A 422 -39.22 45.79 43.77
CA VAL A 422 -38.00 46.16 43.03
C VAL A 422 -36.82 46.08 43.98
N THR A 423 -35.76 45.38 43.57
CA THR A 423 -34.55 45.17 44.35
C THR A 423 -33.34 45.53 43.50
N LEU A 424 -32.32 46.14 44.10
CA LEU A 424 -31.04 46.34 43.44
C LEU A 424 -29.95 45.82 44.38
N ASP A 425 -29.08 44.96 43.87
CA ASP A 425 -28.00 44.32 44.62
C ASP A 425 -26.67 44.39 43.87
N LEU A 426 -25.56 44.41 44.61
CA LEU A 426 -24.20 44.45 44.08
C LEU A 426 -23.43 43.21 44.55
N GLN A 427 -23.20 42.26 43.65
CA GLN A 427 -22.47 41.03 43.97
C GLN A 427 -21.27 40.87 43.05
N ASN A 428 -20.07 40.73 43.62
CA ASN A 428 -18.81 40.53 42.88
C ASN A 428 -18.53 41.58 41.79
N GLY A 429 -18.93 42.83 42.03
CA GLY A 429 -18.78 43.94 41.06
C GLY A 429 -19.84 43.98 39.95
N ASN A 430 -20.83 43.08 39.98
CA ASN A 430 -21.95 43.07 39.05
C ASN A 430 -23.24 43.56 39.74
N PHE A 431 -24.03 44.35 39.01
CA PHE A 431 -25.31 44.88 39.48
C PHE A 431 -26.44 43.94 39.08
N PHE A 432 -27.33 43.65 40.02
CA PHE A 432 -28.51 42.81 39.82
C PHE A 432 -29.76 43.64 40.11
N PHE A 433 -30.63 43.78 39.12
CA PHE A 433 -31.92 44.45 39.20
C PHE A 433 -33.05 43.41 39.18
#